data_AF-A0AAW2T4B5-F1
#
_entry.id   AF-A0AAW2T4B5-F1
#
_cell.length_a   1.000
_cell.length_b   1.000
_cell.length_c   1.000
_cell.angle_alpha   90.00
_cell.angle_beta   90.00
_cell.angle_gamma   90.00
#
_symmetry.space_group_name_H-M   'P 1'
#
loop_
_entity.id
_entity.type
_entity.pdbx_description
1 polymer ?
#
loop_
_entity_poly.entity_id
_entity_poly.type
_entity_poly.pdbx_seq_one_letter_code
_entity_poly.pdbx_strand_id
1 'polypeptide(L)' 'MQAGMLGTLRALWEVLPLFTNTDWGQNANLAFLEKHMGASFEERPQPWVTNITVDDIHSGDFLVLSKIRGRWVPLRP' A
#
# COMPACT_ATOMS: atom_id res chain seq x y z
N MET A 1 -1.08 1.57 -33.11
CA MET A 1 0.00 2.07 -32.22
C MET A 1 -0.50 3.06 -31.17
N GLN A 2 -1.39 4.01 -31.50
CA GLN A 2 -1.92 5.02 -30.56
C GLN A 2 -2.73 4.43 -29.38
N ALA A 3 -3.51 3.37 -29.62
CA ALA A 3 -4.26 2.66 -28.56
C ALA A 3 -3.36 1.95 -27.54
N GLY A 4 -2.19 1.45 -27.97
CA GLY A 4 -1.22 0.82 -27.07
C GLY A 4 -0.59 1.81 -26.09
N MET A 5 -0.21 3.00 -26.57
CA MET A 5 0.33 4.07 -25.72
C MET A 5 -0.71 4.60 -24.70
N LEU A 6 -1.98 4.73 -25.11
CA LEU A 6 -3.08 5.07 -24.20
C LEU A 6 -3.29 4.03 -23.11
N GLY A 7 -3.16 2.74 -23.46
CA GLY A 7 -3.20 1.63 -22.49
C GLY A 7 -2.06 1.71 -21.47
N THR A 8 -0.83 1.97 -21.92
CA THR A 8 0.33 2.12 -21.02
C THR A 8 0.19 3.32 -20.08
N LEU A 9 -0.31 4.46 -20.57
CA LEU A 9 -0.56 5.64 -19.72
C LEU A 9 -1.64 5.37 -18.67
N ARG A 10 -2.69 4.64 -19.02
CA ARG A 10 -3.71 4.19 -18.05
C ARG A 10 -3.12 3.25 -17.00
N ALA A 11 -2.30 2.28 -17.41
CA ALA A 11 -1.65 1.36 -16.48
C ALA A 11 -0.72 2.11 -15.51
N LEU A 12 0.08 3.06 -16.01
CA LEU A 12 0.92 3.92 -15.18
C LEU A 12 0.10 4.76 -14.20
N TRP A 13 -1.04 5.28 -14.62
CA TRP A 13 -1.95 6.03 -13.75
C TRP A 13 -2.53 5.18 -12.62
N GLU A 14 -2.78 3.89 -12.85
CA GLU A 14 -3.27 2.96 -11.82
C GLU A 14 -2.19 2.60 -10.78
N VAL A 15 -0.91 2.53 -11.16
CA VAL A 15 0.20 2.17 -10.23
C VAL A 15 0.93 3.36 -9.62
N LEU A 16 0.87 4.55 -10.22
CA LEU A 16 1.52 5.76 -9.71
C LEU A 16 1.19 6.06 -8.22
N PRO A 17 -0.08 5.95 -7.78
CA PRO A 17 -0.44 6.25 -6.39
C PRO A 17 0.26 5.35 -5.37
N LEU A 18 0.60 4.10 -5.76
CA LEU A 18 1.34 3.14 -4.92
C LEU A 18 2.70 3.68 -4.46
N PHE A 19 3.28 4.61 -5.21
CA PHE A 19 4.60 5.19 -4.93
C PHE A 19 4.53 6.53 -4.21
N THR A 20 3.35 7.15 -4.13
CA THR A 20 3.15 8.47 -3.50
C THR A 20 2.89 8.36 -2.00
N ASN A 21 3.40 9.32 -1.21
CA ASN A 21 3.29 9.34 0.25
C ASN A 21 2.17 10.27 0.74
N THR A 22 1.11 10.44 -0.05
CA THR A 22 -0.04 11.29 0.27
C THR A 22 -1.23 10.43 0.74
N ASP A 23 -2.21 11.04 1.41
CA ASP A 23 -3.45 10.33 1.77
C ASP A 23 -4.16 9.78 0.52
N TRP A 24 -4.07 10.49 -0.60
CA TRP A 24 -4.54 10.00 -1.91
C TRP A 24 -3.81 8.73 -2.36
N GLY A 25 -2.48 8.70 -2.22
CA GLY A 25 -1.66 7.51 -2.54
C GLY A 25 -1.99 6.30 -1.67
N GLN A 26 -2.22 6.52 -0.39
CA GLN A 26 -2.64 5.47 0.54
C GLN A 26 -4.01 4.90 0.17
N ASN A 27 -5.01 5.76 -0.04
CA ASN A 27 -6.36 5.32 -0.41
C ASN A 27 -6.38 4.59 -1.76
N ALA A 28 -5.59 5.06 -2.72
CA ALA A 28 -5.47 4.41 -4.01
C ALA A 28 -4.73 3.05 -3.95
N ASN A 29 -3.77 2.89 -3.02
CA ASN A 29 -3.13 1.60 -2.77
C ASN A 29 -4.13 0.59 -2.18
N LEU A 30 -4.92 0.98 -1.17
CA LEU A 30 -5.99 0.15 -0.63
C LEU A 30 -6.97 -0.29 -1.72
N ALA A 31 -7.46 0.67 -2.53
CA ALA A 31 -8.37 0.38 -3.63
C ALA A 31 -7.78 -0.56 -4.70
N PHE A 32 -6.47 -0.45 -4.98
CA PHE A 32 -5.78 -1.38 -5.88
C PHE A 32 -5.77 -2.80 -5.32
N LEU A 33 -5.40 -2.96 -4.04
CA LEU A 33 -5.35 -4.26 -3.37
C LEU A 33 -6.74 -4.91 -3.28
N GLU A 34 -7.79 -4.14 -2.98
CA GLU A 34 -9.17 -4.63 -2.98
C GLU A 34 -9.58 -5.12 -4.38
N LYS A 35 -9.38 -4.29 -5.40
CA LYS A 35 -9.82 -4.56 -6.77
C LYS A 35 -9.06 -5.72 -7.43
N HIS A 36 -7.76 -5.83 -7.19
CA HIS A 36 -6.89 -6.75 -7.93
C HIS A 36 -6.46 -7.98 -7.13
N MET A 37 -6.52 -7.94 -5.80
CA MET A 37 -6.13 -9.06 -4.94
C MET A 37 -7.29 -9.66 -4.16
N GLY A 38 -8.50 -9.10 -4.26
CA GLY A 38 -9.65 -9.58 -3.50
C GLY A 38 -9.49 -9.42 -1.99
N ALA A 39 -8.61 -8.50 -1.57
CA ALA A 39 -8.40 -8.18 -0.17
C ALA A 39 -9.56 -7.33 0.37
N SER A 40 -9.83 -7.42 1.67
CA SER A 40 -10.75 -6.53 2.39
C SER A 40 -9.99 -5.81 3.50
N PHE A 41 -10.19 -4.50 3.62
CA PHE A 41 -9.57 -3.69 4.66
C PHE A 41 -10.65 -3.08 5.55
N GLU A 42 -10.50 -3.24 6.87
CA GLU A 42 -11.32 -2.56 7.86
C GLU A 42 -10.45 -1.64 8.72
N GLU A 43 -10.93 -0.44 8.97
CA GLU A 43 -10.24 0.49 9.87
C GLU A 43 -10.27 -0.06 11.29
N ARG A 44 -9.10 -0.17 11.92
CA ARG A 44 -9.02 -0.68 13.29
C ARG A 44 -9.58 0.34 14.29
N PRO A 45 -10.33 -0.10 15.30
CA PRO A 45 -10.72 0.77 16.41
C PRO A 45 -9.48 1.29 17.15
N GLN A 46 -9.52 2.56 17.56
CA GLN A 46 -8.42 3.18 18.28
C GLN A 46 -8.26 2.60 19.70
N PRO A 47 -7.03 2.55 20.25
CA PRO A 47 -5.79 3.14 19.72
C PRO A 47 -5.12 2.29 18.62
N TRP A 48 -4.52 2.94 17.62
CA TRP A 48 -3.77 2.29 16.53
C TRP A 48 -2.38 1.79 16.94
N VAL A 49 -2.30 1.23 18.14
CA VAL A 49 -1.09 0.63 18.70
C VAL A 49 -1.49 -0.79 19.06
N THR A 50 -0.83 -1.76 18.43
CA THR A 50 -1.08 -3.18 18.71
C THR A 50 0.27 -3.81 19.04
N ASN A 51 0.32 -4.56 20.14
CA ASN A 51 1.44 -5.46 20.39
C ASN A 51 1.22 -6.70 19.53
N ILE A 52 1.91 -6.80 18.38
CA ILE A 52 1.97 -8.04 17.60
C ILE A 52 3.11 -8.87 18.20
N THR A 53 2.78 -10.05 18.69
CA THR A 53 3.74 -11.08 19.08
C THR A 53 3.96 -12.05 17.93
N VAL A 54 5.04 -12.83 17.98
CA VAL A 54 5.30 -13.85 16.94
C VAL A 54 4.19 -14.90 16.91
N ASP A 55 3.57 -15.18 18.07
CA ASP A 55 2.46 -16.11 18.21
C ASP A 55 1.18 -15.61 17.49
N ASP A 56 1.09 -14.31 17.18
CA ASP A 56 -0.03 -13.74 16.43
C ASP A 56 0.15 -13.87 14.89
N ILE A 57 1.30 -14.37 14.42
CA ILE A 57 1.64 -14.49 12.99
C ILE A 57 1.62 -15.97 12.59
N HIS A 58 0.71 -16.33 11.68
CA HIS A 58 0.57 -17.69 11.19
C HIS A 58 1.07 -17.84 9.74
N SER A 59 1.45 -19.07 9.40
CA SER A 59 1.82 -19.38 8.01
C SER A 59 0.61 -19.19 7.09
N GLY A 60 0.76 -18.31 6.10
CA GLY A 60 -0.32 -17.91 5.19
C GLY A 60 -0.84 -16.50 5.43
N ASP A 61 -0.45 -15.85 6.53
CA ASP A 61 -0.86 -14.47 6.81
C ASP A 61 -0.20 -13.48 5.85
N PHE A 62 -1.01 -12.56 5.32
CA PHE A 62 -0.54 -11.47 4.48
C PHE A 62 -0.24 -10.24 5.35
N LEU A 63 1.03 -10.06 5.70
CA LEU A 63 1.49 -8.92 6.48
C LEU A 63 1.65 -7.69 5.58
N VAL A 64 0.76 -6.71 5.76
CA VAL A 64 0.86 -5.41 5.08
C VAL A 64 1.52 -4.41 6.03
N LEU A 65 2.75 -4.02 5.70
CA LEU A 65 3.41 -2.90 6.36
C LEU A 65 2.96 -1.60 5.70
N SER A 66 2.17 -0.80 6.42
CA SER A 66 1.88 0.57 6.03
C SER A 66 3.20 1.29 5.79
N LYS A 67 3.35 1.91 4.61
CA LYS A 67 4.57 2.64 4.25
C LYS A 67 4.91 3.63 5.36
N ILE A 68 6.05 3.38 6.02
CA ILE A 68 6.54 4.19 7.15
C ILE A 68 6.62 5.65 6.66
N ARG A 69 5.88 6.56 7.32
CA ARG A 69 6.08 8.01 7.17
C ARG A 69 7.42 8.37 7.84
N GLY A 70 8.52 8.07 7.16
CA GLY A 70 9.87 8.42 7.57
C GLY A 70 10.53 9.26 6.49
N ARG A 71 11.09 10.41 6.88
CA ARG A 71 12.06 11.12 6.03
C ARG A 71 13.18 10.12 5.74
N TRP A 72 13.51 9.89 4.47
CA TRP A 72 14.76 9.24 4.10
C TRP A 72 15.87 10.19 4.55
N VAL A 73 16.29 10.10 5.81
CA VAL A 73 17.51 10.75 6.25
C VAL A 73 18.62 9.90 5.61
N PRO A 74 19.47 10.48 4.74
CA PRO A 74 20.63 9.75 4.26
C PRO A 74 21.43 9.35 5.50
N LEU A 75 21.83 8.07 5.58
CA LEU A 75 22.84 7.66 6.54
C LEU A 75 24.03 8.60 6.36
N ARG A 76 24.31 9.44 7.37
CA ARG A 76 25.55 10.21 7.37
C ARG A 76 26.71 9.21 7.52
N PRO A 77 27.84 9.47 6.83
CA PRO A 77 28.96 8.56 6.75
C PRO A 77 29.56 8.21 8.12
#